data_AF-A0A2N5XSS9-F1
#
_entry.id   AF-A0A2N5XSS9-F1
#
_cell.length_a   1.000
_cell.length_b   1.000
_cell.length_c   1.000
_cell.angle_alpha   90.00
_cell.angle_beta   90.00
_cell.angle_gamma   90.00
#
_symmetry.space_group_name_H-M   'P 1'
#
loop_
_entity.id
_entity.type
_entity.pdbx_description
1 polymer ?
#
loop_
_entity_poly.entity_id
_entity_poly.type
_entity_poly.pdbx_seq_one_letter_code
_entity_poly.pdbx_strand_id
1 'polypeptide(L)'
;MKRLLSSPNGLLVIWAVLIGLTVMSMVNAQAGTDVKELSILALAVLFALSMLKAELILRYFLRLQDSSPGWRIGFSLLLGVLVLILFGLSSIDL
;
A
#
# COMPACT_ATOMS: atom_id res chain seq x y z
N MET A 1 -19.20 5.33 3.55
CA MET A 1 -18.20 4.23 3.46
C MET A 1 -18.56 2.97 4.25
N LYS A 2 -19.08 3.05 5.49
CA LYS A 2 -19.51 1.88 6.30
C LYS A 2 -20.47 0.90 5.59
N ARG A 3 -21.30 1.39 4.65
CA ARG A 3 -22.25 0.58 3.86
C ARG A 3 -21.62 -0.31 2.78
N LEU A 4 -20.41 0.00 2.31
CA LEU A 4 -19.77 -0.83 1.27
C LEU A 4 -19.30 -2.17 1.84
N LEU A 5 -18.84 -2.17 3.10
CA LEU A 5 -18.18 -3.30 3.75
C LEU A 5 -19.13 -4.38 4.28
N SER A 6 -20.43 -4.10 4.34
CA SER A 6 -21.45 -5.09 4.74
C SER A 6 -22.04 -5.86 3.56
N SER A 7 -21.63 -5.54 2.32
CA SER A 7 -22.08 -6.24 1.13
C SER A 7 -20.93 -7.06 0.51
N PRO A 8 -21.18 -8.28 0.00
CA PRO A 8 -20.17 -9.07 -0.73
C PRO A 8 -19.49 -8.25 -1.84
N ASN A 9 -20.23 -7.30 -2.40
CA ASN A 9 -19.81 -6.42 -3.48
C ASN A 9 -18.72 -5.41 -3.05
N GLY A 10 -18.71 -4.94 -1.80
CA GLY A 10 -17.68 -4.01 -1.35
C GLY A 10 -16.33 -4.68 -1.07
N LEU A 11 -16.35 -5.96 -0.68
CA LEU A 11 -15.14 -6.75 -0.58
C LEU A 11 -14.52 -6.99 -1.97
N LEU A 12 -15.38 -7.25 -2.97
CA LEU A 12 -14.98 -7.36 -4.38
C LEU A 12 -14.41 -6.07 -4.95
N VAL A 13 -14.94 -4.89 -4.57
CA VAL A 13 -14.38 -3.59 -4.98
C VAL A 13 -12.99 -3.38 -4.38
N ILE A 14 -12.78 -3.69 -3.10
CA ILE A 14 -11.46 -3.62 -2.47
C ILE A 14 -10.49 -4.58 -3.16
N TRP A 15 -10.95 -5.78 -3.49
CA TRP A 15 -10.20 -6.75 -4.27
C TRP A 15 -9.81 -6.23 -5.66
N ALA A 16 -10.74 -5.64 -6.40
CA ALA A 16 -10.49 -5.06 -7.71
C ALA A 16 -9.48 -3.89 -7.62
N VAL A 17 -9.58 -3.06 -6.58
CA VAL A 17 -8.62 -1.99 -6.29
C VAL A 17 -7.22 -2.56 -6.02
N LEU A 18 -7.11 -3.63 -5.22
CA LEU A 18 -5.84 -4.31 -4.94
C LEU A 18 -5.22 -4.93 -6.20
N ILE A 19 -6.04 -5.54 -7.07
CA ILE A 19 -5.60 -6.06 -8.36
C ILE A 19 -5.07 -4.91 -9.23
N GLY A 20 -5.82 -3.81 -9.36
CA GLY A 20 -5.40 -2.63 -10.11
C GLY A 20 -4.08 -2.04 -9.61
N LEU A 21 -3.93 -1.91 -8.28
CA LEU A 21 -2.70 -1.49 -7.62
C LEU A 21 -1.54 -2.45 -7.94
N THR A 22 -1.79 -3.75 -7.99
CA THR A 22 -0.77 -4.76 -8.33
C THR A 22 -0.31 -4.65 -9.77
N VAL A 23 -1.25 -4.50 -10.71
CA VAL A 23 -0.93 -4.30 -12.13
C VAL A 23 -0.15 -3.01 -12.32
N MET A 24 -0.57 -1.91 -11.69
CA MET A 24 0.19 -0.64 -11.72
C MET A 24 1.61 -0.80 -11.16
N SER A 25 1.79 -1.50 -10.04
CA SER A 25 3.12 -1.77 -9.49
C SER A 25 3.98 -2.60 -10.45
N MET A 26 3.41 -3.61 -11.11
CA MET A 26 4.13 -4.44 -12.09
C MET A 26 4.53 -3.66 -13.34
N VAL A 27 3.63 -2.82 -13.87
CA VAL A 27 3.94 -1.96 -15.03
C VAL A 27 5.03 -0.95 -14.68
N ASN A 28 4.97 -0.36 -13.49
CA ASN A 28 5.97 0.60 -13.03
C ASN A 28 7.33 -0.06 -12.77
N ALA A 29 7.34 -1.32 -12.35
CA ALA A 29 8.57 -2.11 -12.17
C ALA A 29 9.16 -2.63 -13.49
N GLN A 30 8.34 -2.99 -14.49
CA GLN A 30 8.82 -3.42 -15.81
C GLN A 30 9.34 -2.28 -16.68
N ALA A 31 9.03 -1.02 -16.36
CA ALA A 31 9.54 0.14 -17.09
C ALA A 31 11.06 0.35 -16.93
N GLY A 32 11.71 -0.33 -15.97
CA GLY A 32 13.17 -0.44 -15.86
C GLY A 32 13.57 -1.91 -15.98
N THR A 33 14.32 -2.26 -17.03
CA THR A 33 14.85 -3.62 -17.22
C THR A 33 15.89 -4.02 -16.16
N ASP A 34 16.37 -3.06 -15.37
CA ASP A 34 17.23 -3.24 -14.21
C ASP A 34 16.65 -2.50 -13.00
N VAL A 35 16.67 -3.14 -11.83
CA VAL A 35 16.27 -2.53 -10.54
C VAL A 35 17.11 -1.30 -10.22
N LYS A 36 18.32 -1.20 -10.79
CA LYS A 36 19.23 -0.04 -10.71
C LYS A 36 18.78 1.16 -11.55
N GLU A 37 17.95 0.98 -12.57
CA GLU A 37 17.45 2.09 -13.40
C GLU A 37 16.08 2.61 -12.95
N LEU A 38 15.57 2.13 -11.82
CA LEU A 38 14.30 2.59 -11.30
C LEU A 38 14.45 4.03 -10.78
N SER A 39 13.92 4.99 -11.53
CA SER A 39 13.91 6.40 -11.14
C SER A 39 13.36 6.56 -9.71
N ILE A 40 13.96 7.45 -8.92
CA ILE A 40 13.51 7.81 -7.56
C ILE A 40 12.00 8.12 -7.52
N LEU A 41 11.47 8.69 -8.60
CA LEU A 41 10.04 8.98 -8.74
C LEU A 41 9.21 7.69 -8.87
N ALA A 42 9.65 6.73 -9.70
CA ALA A 42 9.00 5.42 -9.84
C ALA A 42 9.06 4.62 -8.53
N LEU A 43 10.18 4.67 -7.81
CA LEU A 43 10.37 4.09 -6.49
C LEU A 43 9.40 4.69 -5.46
N ALA A 44 9.30 6.03 -5.41
CA ALA A 44 8.36 6.72 -4.53
C ALA A 44 6.90 6.35 -4.82
N VAL A 45 6.53 6.24 -6.11
CA VAL A 45 5.19 5.77 -6.52
C VAL A 45 4.95 4.33 -6.09
N LEU A 46 5.93 3.44 -6.24
CA LEU A 46 5.84 2.04 -5.78
C LEU A 46 5.61 1.93 -4.27
N PHE A 47 6.32 2.72 -3.48
CA PHE A 47 6.12 2.78 -2.03
C PHE A 47 4.77 3.37 -1.65
N ALA A 48 4.30 4.42 -2.34
CA ALA A 48 2.98 4.99 -2.12
C ALA A 48 1.86 3.97 -2.42
N LEU A 49 1.96 3.24 -3.55
CA LEU A 49 1.02 2.18 -3.91
C LEU A 49 1.04 1.05 -2.86
N SER A 50 2.23 0.65 -2.40
CA SER A 50 2.37 -0.40 -1.38
C SER A 50 1.79 0.02 -0.03
N MET A 51 2.00 1.29 0.38
CA MET A 51 1.42 1.86 1.59
C MET A 51 -0.11 1.84 1.53
N LEU A 52 -0.69 2.27 0.41
CA LEU A 52 -2.15 2.24 0.20
C LEU A 52 -2.71 0.81 0.28
N LYS A 53 -2.04 -0.17 -0.33
CA LYS A 53 -2.45 -1.59 -0.25
C LYS A 53 -2.45 -2.07 1.20
N ALA A 54 -1.38 -1.80 1.94
CA ALA A 54 -1.25 -2.22 3.32
C ALA A 54 -2.30 -1.55 4.23
N GLU A 55 -2.58 -0.27 4.02
CA GLU A 55 -3.63 0.44 4.75
C GLU A 55 -5.03 -0.10 4.44
N LEU A 56 -5.34 -0.41 3.19
CA LEU A 56 -6.59 -1.07 2.79
C LEU A 56 -6.74 -2.43 3.47
N ILE A 57 -5.68 -3.24 3.48
CA ILE A 57 -5.68 -4.56 4.15
C ILE A 57 -5.92 -4.38 5.66
N LEU A 58 -5.18 -3.49 6.32
CA LEU A 58 -5.36 -3.26 7.76
C LEU A 58 -6.78 -2.78 8.07
N ARG A 59 -7.28 -1.77 7.35
CA ARG A 59 -8.58 -1.17 7.64
C ARG A 59 -9.74 -2.13 7.38
N TYR A 60 -9.67 -2.92 6.31
CA TYR A 60 -10.83 -3.68 5.83
C TYR A 60 -10.72 -5.19 6.02
N PHE A 61 -9.56 -5.80 5.78
CA PHE A 61 -9.37 -7.24 5.99
C PHE A 61 -9.13 -7.57 7.47
N LEU A 62 -8.27 -6.80 8.13
CA LEU A 62 -8.01 -6.94 9.56
C LEU A 62 -9.00 -6.16 10.42
N ARG A 63 -9.99 -5.50 9.79
CA ARG A 63 -11.06 -4.73 10.45
C ARG A 63 -10.53 -3.72 11.47
N LEU A 64 -9.35 -3.13 11.24
CA LEU A 64 -8.79 -2.10 12.13
C LEU A 64 -9.74 -0.90 12.29
N GLN A 65 -10.66 -0.70 11.35
CA GLN A 65 -11.72 0.29 11.47
C GLN A 65 -12.66 0.10 12.67
N ASP A 66 -12.79 -1.13 13.17
CA ASP A 66 -13.61 -1.50 14.33
C ASP A 66 -12.81 -1.40 15.64
N SER A 67 -11.49 -1.18 15.55
CA SER A 67 -10.58 -1.00 16.69
C SER A 67 -10.60 0.44 17.23
N SER A 68 -10.05 0.64 18.43
CA SER A 68 -9.98 1.96 19.06
C SER A 68 -9.19 2.98 18.23
N PRO A 69 -9.48 4.28 18.33
CA PRO A 69 -8.78 5.33 17.56
C PRO A 69 -7.26 5.29 17.74
N GLY A 70 -6.77 4.95 18.95
CA GLY A 70 -5.34 4.84 19.24
C GLY A 70 -4.67 3.74 18.42
N TRP A 71 -5.30 2.57 18.27
CA TRP A 71 -4.77 1.49 17.42
C TRP A 71 -4.74 1.87 15.95
N ARG A 72 -5.76 2.59 15.46
CA ARG A 72 -5.82 3.06 14.07
C ARG A 72 -4.66 3.99 13.74
N ILE A 73 -4.39 4.95 14.62
CA ILE A 73 -3.29 5.90 14.46
C ILE A 73 -1.94 5.20 14.63
N GLY A 74 -1.81 4.34 15.64
CA GLY A 74 -0.57 3.62 15.93
C GLY A 74 -0.12 2.75 14.75
N PHE A 75 -1.02 1.96 14.17
CA PHE A 75 -0.69 1.15 12.99
C PHE A 75 -0.41 2.00 11.76
N SER A 76 -1.14 3.10 11.55
CA SER A 76 -0.86 4.01 10.42
C SER A 76 0.52 4.66 10.53
N LEU A 77 0.92 5.06 11.73
CA LEU A 77 2.26 5.59 12.01
C LEU A 77 3.34 4.52 11.82
N LEU A 78 3.11 3.31 12.35
CA LEU A 78 4.02 2.17 12.18
C LEU A 78 4.25 1.87 10.69
N LEU A 79 3.18 1.88 9.89
CA LEU A 79 3.25 1.67 8.44
C LEU A 79 4.07 2.77 7.76
N GLY A 80 3.84 4.04 8.14
CA GLY A 80 4.61 5.18 7.62
C GLY A 80 6.10 5.07 7.95
N VAL A 81 6.44 4.71 9.19
CA VAL A 81 7.82 4.47 9.61
C VAL A 81 8.45 3.31 8.83
N LEU A 82 7.72 2.20 8.66
CA LEU A 82 8.20 1.05 7.89
C LEU A 82 8.51 1.44 6.43
N VAL A 83 7.63 2.20 5.79
CA VAL A 83 7.82 2.71 4.42
C VAL A 83 9.04 3.63 4.34
N LEU A 84 9.21 4.54 5.32
CA LEU A 84 10.39 5.41 5.38
C LEU A 84 11.70 4.62 5.51
N ILE A 85 11.73 3.60 6.38
CA ILE A 85 12.90 2.74 6.57
C ILE A 85 13.23 2.00 5.27
N LEU A 86 12.24 1.39 4.63
CA LEU A 86 12.45 0.64 3.39
C LEU A 86 12.85 1.54 2.22
N PHE A 87 12.26 2.73 2.12
CA PHE A 87 12.65 3.72 1.11
C PHE A 87 14.09 4.20 1.34
N GLY A 88 14.44 4.52 2.59
CA GLY A 88 15.81 4.88 2.97
C GLY A 88 16.81 3.76 2.63
N LEU A 89 16.48 2.50 2.95
CA LEU A 89 17.32 1.36 2.61
C LEU A 89 17.50 1.22 1.10
N SER A 90 16.42 1.32 0.32
CA SER A 90 16.51 1.25 -1.14
C SER A 90 17.34 2.38 -1.75
N SER A 91 17.39 3.55 -1.11
CA SER A 91 18.22 4.67 -1.58
C SER A 91 19.72 4.50 -1.28
N ILE A 92 20.09 3.62 -0.34
CA ILE A 92 21.50 3.33 -0.01
C ILE A 92 22.10 2.34 -1.02
N ASP A 93 21.28 1.43 -1.54
CA ASP A 93 21.71 0.38 -2.50
C ASP A 93 21.66 0.82 -3.99
N LEU A 94 21.20 2.05 -4.27
CA LEU A 94 21.02 2.63 -5.60
C LEU A 94 22.26 3.40 -6.10
#